data_AF-A0A933C1R1-F1
#
_entry.id   AF-A0A933C1R1-F1
#
_cell.length_a   1.000
_cell.length_b   1.000
_cell.length_c   1.000
_cell.angle_alpha   90.00
_cell.angle_beta   90.00
_cell.angle_gamma   90.00
#
_symmetry.space_group_name_H-M   'P 1'
#
loop_
_entity.id
_entity.type
_entity.pdbx_description
1 polymer ?
#
loop_
_entity_poly.entity_id
_entity_poly.type
_entity_poly.pdbx_seq_one_letter_code
_entity_poly.pdbx_strand_id
1 'polypeptide(L)'
;MVFAQRYGFEAIYSIELDRALYQQAVERFRGFPRIEILQGDSGDVLPVLLAQFDRNCLFWLDGHYSGGETARGESETPVMKELVAILAHPLQHVILIDDARLFTGHEGYPSVADLREWVARRRPEYTMTVEGDVIRLVGTEIESEK
;
A
#
# COMPACT_ATOMS: atom_id res chain seq x y z
N MET A 1 -6.18 5.53 -10.04
CA MET A 1 -6.60 4.21 -9.52
C MET A 1 -7.93 4.27 -8.74
N VAL A 2 -8.06 5.07 -7.67
CA VAL A 2 -9.28 5.18 -6.82
C VAL A 2 -10.60 5.29 -7.60
N PHE A 3 -10.73 6.27 -8.51
CA PHE A 3 -11.98 6.48 -9.26
C PHE A 3 -12.39 5.27 -10.12
N ALA A 4 -11.43 4.54 -10.70
CA ALA A 4 -11.73 3.38 -11.53
C ALA A 4 -12.35 2.24 -10.71
N GLN A 5 -11.97 2.12 -9.43
CA GLN A 5 -12.39 1.07 -8.52
C GLN A 5 -13.64 1.40 -7.70
N ARG A 6 -14.25 2.58 -7.89
CA ARG A 6 -15.36 3.13 -7.09
C ARG A 6 -16.59 2.23 -6.89
N TYR A 7 -16.73 1.15 -7.67
CA TYR A 7 -17.82 0.17 -7.55
C TYR A 7 -17.34 -1.26 -7.23
N GLY A 8 -16.03 -1.49 -7.14
CA GLY A 8 -15.45 -2.81 -6.90
C GLY A 8 -15.27 -3.16 -5.43
N PHE A 9 -15.38 -2.18 -4.53
CA PHE A 9 -15.13 -2.37 -3.09
C PHE A 9 -16.26 -1.77 -2.24
N GLU A 10 -16.44 -2.33 -1.04
CA GLU A 10 -17.39 -1.82 -0.05
C GLU A 10 -17.02 -0.41 0.43
N ALA A 11 -15.72 -0.18 0.65
CA ALA A 11 -15.13 1.10 1.00
C ALA A 11 -13.72 1.20 0.38
N ILE A 12 -13.29 2.43 0.08
CA ILE A 12 -11.98 2.77 -0.46
C ILE A 12 -11.40 3.91 0.36
N TYR A 13 -10.16 3.73 0.82
CA TYR A 13 -9.40 4.76 1.53
C TYR A 13 -8.20 5.15 0.68
N SER A 14 -7.92 6.45 0.59
CA SER A 14 -6.72 6.97 -0.07
C SER A 14 -6.03 7.92 0.89
N ILE A 15 -4.72 7.79 1.07
CA ILE A 15 -3.91 8.67 1.90
C ILE A 15 -3.11 9.57 0.97
N GLU A 16 -3.17 10.88 1.20
CA GLU A 16 -2.46 11.89 0.42
C GLU A 16 -1.61 12.76 1.35
N LEU A 17 -0.32 12.86 1.04
CA LEU A 17 0.64 13.59 1.85
C LEU A 17 0.50 15.11 1.63
N ASP A 18 0.39 15.55 0.36
CA ASP A 18 0.31 16.96 0.05
C ASP A 18 -1.08 17.53 0.39
N ARG A 19 -1.10 18.66 1.10
CA ARG A 19 -2.34 19.26 1.56
C ARG A 19 -3.23 19.76 0.41
N ALA A 20 -2.64 20.31 -0.64
CA ALA A 20 -3.40 20.85 -1.77
C ALA A 20 -3.98 19.71 -2.61
N LEU A 21 -3.20 18.67 -2.89
CA LEU A 21 -3.67 17.46 -3.57
C LEU A 21 -4.76 16.76 -2.76
N TYR A 22 -4.59 16.68 -1.44
CA TYR A 22 -5.60 16.15 -0.52
C TYR A 22 -6.93 16.90 -0.66
N GLN A 23 -6.90 18.24 -0.63
CA GLN A 23 -8.10 19.07 -0.76
C GLN A 23 -8.78 18.88 -2.13
N GLN A 24 -7.99 18.79 -3.20
CA GLN A 24 -8.51 18.52 -4.54
C GLN A 24 -9.15 17.13 -4.63
N ALA A 25 -8.54 16.12 -4.03
CA ALA A 25 -9.09 14.77 -3.97
C ALA A 25 -10.39 14.71 -3.16
N VAL A 26 -10.46 15.36 -2.00
CA VAL A 26 -11.70 15.48 -1.20
C VAL A 26 -12.83 16.10 -2.03
N GLU A 27 -12.57 17.20 -2.74
CA GLU A 27 -13.57 17.83 -3.60
C GLU A 27 -14.01 16.89 -4.73
N ARG A 28 -13.04 16.26 -5.42
CA ARG A 28 -13.29 15.31 -6.50
C ARG A 28 -14.16 14.13 -6.07
N PHE A 29 -13.95 13.64 -4.84
CA PHE A 29 -14.62 12.44 -4.33
C PHE A 29 -15.83 12.71 -3.43
N ARG A 30 -16.23 13.98 -3.20
CA ARG A 30 -17.38 14.35 -2.36
C ARG A 30 -18.68 13.61 -2.69
N GLY A 31 -18.90 13.28 -3.97
CA GLY A 31 -20.09 12.55 -4.43
C GLY A 31 -20.06 11.02 -4.23
N PHE A 32 -18.98 10.47 -3.68
CA PHE A 32 -18.77 9.03 -3.53
C PHE A 32 -18.64 8.66 -2.04
N PRO A 33 -19.75 8.34 -1.35
CA PRO A 33 -19.75 8.17 0.12
C PRO A 33 -18.95 6.95 0.62
N ARG A 34 -18.50 6.08 -0.30
CA ARG A 34 -17.64 4.92 0.01
C ARG A 34 -16.16 5.22 -0.15
N ILE A 35 -15.79 6.44 -0.56
CA ILE A 35 -14.41 6.85 -0.79
C ILE A 35 -14.06 7.88 0.27
N GLU A 36 -13.08 7.55 1.09
CA GLU A 36 -12.54 8.45 2.11
C GLU A 36 -11.11 8.85 1.73
N ILE A 37 -10.85 10.15 1.76
CA ILE A 37 -9.52 10.71 1.54
C ILE A 37 -8.99 11.14 2.90
N LEU A 38 -7.80 10.65 3.26
CA LEU A 38 -7.06 10.96 4.48
C LEU A 38 -5.85 11.81 4.12
N GLN A 39 -5.49 12.75 5.00
CA GLN A 39 -4.31 13.58 4.82
C GLN A 39 -3.18 13.08 5.74
N GLY A 40 -1.98 12.91 5.19
CA GLY A 40 -0.77 12.66 5.97
C GLY A 40 0.22 11.72 5.28
N ASP A 41 1.33 11.43 5.96
CA ASP A 41 2.29 10.41 5.54
C ASP A 41 1.65 9.03 5.71
N SER A 42 1.62 8.24 4.64
CA SER A 42 1.01 6.91 4.68
C SER A 42 1.76 5.95 5.60
N GLY A 43 3.06 6.14 5.83
CA GLY A 43 3.82 5.40 6.83
C GLY A 43 3.31 5.60 8.26
N ASP A 44 2.65 6.73 8.54
CA ASP A 44 2.11 7.07 9.86
C ASP A 44 0.58 6.90 9.95
N VAL A 45 -0.14 7.23 8.87
CA VAL A 45 -1.61 7.17 8.83
C VAL A 45 -2.12 5.73 8.63
N LEU A 46 -1.45 4.93 7.79
CA LEU A 46 -1.88 3.57 7.47
C LEU A 46 -1.97 2.66 8.70
N PRO A 47 -0.99 2.61 9.63
CA PRO A 47 -1.10 1.79 10.83
C PRO A 47 -2.34 2.11 11.69
N VAL A 48 -2.68 3.39 11.82
CA VAL A 48 -3.83 3.87 12.61
C VAL A 48 -5.15 3.49 11.94
N LEU A 49 -5.22 3.62 10.62
CA LEU A 49 -6.37 3.19 9.83
C LEU A 49 -6.54 1.66 9.88
N LEU A 50 -5.45 0.93 9.70
CA LEU A 50 -5.43 -0.53 9.65
C LEU A 50 -5.93 -1.17 10.95
N ALA A 51 -5.62 -0.58 12.10
CA ALA A 51 -6.07 -1.05 13.41
C ALA A 51 -7.61 -1.08 13.59
N GLN A 52 -8.35 -0.46 12.68
CA GLN A 52 -9.82 -0.40 12.71
C GLN A 52 -10.48 -1.50 11.87
N PHE A 53 -9.70 -2.30 11.13
CA PHE A 53 -10.25 -3.32 10.23
C PHE A 53 -10.09 -4.74 10.77
N ASP A 54 -11.19 -5.48 10.73
CA ASP A 54 -11.31 -6.89 11.12
C ASP A 54 -11.53 -7.82 9.91
N ARG A 55 -11.29 -7.30 8.70
CA ARG A 55 -11.48 -8.00 7.43
C ARG A 55 -10.29 -7.85 6.50
N ASN A 56 -10.16 -8.77 5.54
CA ASN A 56 -9.12 -8.71 4.53
C ASN A 56 -9.31 -7.47 3.64
N CYS A 57 -8.19 -6.87 3.25
CA CYS A 57 -8.12 -5.67 2.43
C CYS A 57 -7.20 -5.92 1.24
N LEU A 58 -7.39 -5.11 0.20
CA LEU A 58 -6.39 -4.94 -0.85
C LEU A 58 -5.69 -3.60 -0.62
N PHE A 59 -4.36 -3.63 -0.57
CA PHE A 59 -3.51 -2.44 -0.54
C PHE A 59 -2.88 -2.22 -1.90
N TRP A 60 -2.96 -0.99 -2.40
CA TRP A 60 -2.19 -0.52 -3.56
C TRP A 60 -1.21 0.54 -3.05
N LEU A 61 0.07 0.20 -3.01
CA LEU A 61 1.13 1.07 -2.50
C LEU A 61 1.81 1.78 -3.68
N ASP A 62 1.60 3.09 -3.77
CA ASP A 62 2.09 3.98 -4.83
C ASP A 62 2.36 5.38 -4.25
N GLY A 63 2.96 5.43 -3.05
CA GLY A 63 3.21 6.66 -2.29
C GLY A 63 4.60 7.24 -2.50
N HIS A 64 5.22 7.04 -3.67
CA HIS A 64 6.62 7.41 -3.88
C HIS A 64 6.81 8.89 -4.20
N TYR A 65 7.95 9.45 -3.78
CA TYR A 65 8.34 10.79 -4.18
C TYR A 65 8.70 10.80 -5.67
N SER A 66 7.90 11.49 -6.47
CA SER A 66 8.01 11.53 -7.94
C SER A 66 8.72 12.81 -8.46
N GLY A 67 9.24 13.64 -7.56
CA GLY A 67 9.79 14.97 -7.88
C GLY A 67 8.70 16.02 -8.18
N GLY A 68 9.12 17.27 -8.43
CA GLY A 68 8.20 18.36 -8.77
C GLY A 68 7.40 18.93 -7.59
N GLU A 69 6.09 19.11 -7.75
CA GLU A 69 5.14 19.62 -6.72
C GLU A 69 4.73 18.57 -5.67
N THR A 70 5.28 17.36 -5.74
CA THR A 70 4.98 16.30 -4.75
C THR A 70 5.72 16.59 -3.44
N ALA A 71 5.09 16.25 -2.30
CA ALA A 71 5.74 16.37 -1.00
C ALA A 71 6.73 15.22 -0.78
N ARG A 72 7.90 15.52 -0.21
CA ARG A 72 8.90 14.50 0.20
C ARG A 72 8.72 14.21 1.69
N GLY A 73 8.47 12.96 2.04
CA GLY A 73 8.45 12.48 3.43
C GLY A 73 9.86 12.38 4.03
N GLU A 74 10.00 11.67 5.17
CA GLU A 74 11.32 11.43 5.80
C GLU A 74 12.25 10.52 4.96
N SER A 75 11.66 9.76 4.02
CA SER A 75 12.34 8.90 3.05
C SER A 75 11.76 9.16 1.66
N GLU A 76 12.44 8.72 0.60
CA GLU A 76 11.94 8.79 -0.79
C GLU A 76 10.63 8.01 -0.98
N THR A 77 10.38 7.03 -0.13
CA THR A 77 9.19 6.20 -0.19
C THR A 77 8.78 5.72 1.21
N PRO A 78 7.47 5.70 1.53
CA PRO A 78 6.95 5.15 2.77
C PRO A 78 6.86 3.61 2.74
N VAL A 79 7.16 2.97 1.61
CA VAL A 79 6.80 1.56 1.34
C VAL A 79 7.26 0.57 2.42
N MET A 80 8.46 0.75 2.99
CA MET A 80 8.93 -0.15 4.05
C MET A 80 8.19 0.07 5.37
N LYS A 81 7.81 1.31 5.72
CA LYS A 81 6.97 1.58 6.90
C LYS A 81 5.58 0.98 6.70
N GLU A 82 5.00 1.16 5.52
CA GLU A 82 3.69 0.61 5.15
C GLU A 82 3.68 -0.93 5.21
N LEU A 83 4.67 -1.59 4.61
CA LEU A 83 4.79 -3.04 4.64
C LEU A 83 5.00 -3.61 6.04
N VAL A 84 5.77 -2.91 6.90
CA VAL A 84 5.90 -3.30 8.31
C VAL A 84 4.53 -3.30 8.99
N ALA A 85 3.72 -2.27 8.77
CA ALA A 85 2.39 -2.16 9.36
C ALA A 85 1.43 -3.24 8.83
N ILE A 86 1.36 -3.41 7.51
CA ILE A 86 0.46 -4.38 6.87
C ILE A 86 0.83 -5.81 7.26
N LEU A 87 2.12 -6.18 7.21
CA LEU A 87 2.56 -7.53 7.55
C LEU A 87 2.57 -7.83 9.05
N ALA A 88 2.49 -6.82 9.92
CA ALA A 88 2.27 -7.01 11.36
C ALA A 88 0.79 -7.27 11.69
N HIS A 89 -0.14 -6.95 10.78
CA HIS A 89 -1.56 -7.16 11.00
C HIS A 89 -1.91 -8.67 11.01
N PRO A 90 -2.78 -9.15 11.92
CA PRO A 90 -3.07 -10.58 12.06
C PRO A 90 -3.75 -11.20 10.85
N LEU A 91 -4.45 -10.39 10.04
CA LEU A 91 -5.12 -10.86 8.84
C LEU A 91 -4.15 -10.97 7.66
N GLN A 92 -4.59 -11.70 6.65
CA GLN A 92 -3.85 -11.88 5.41
C GLN A 92 -4.49 -11.00 4.33
N HIS A 93 -3.80 -9.91 4.00
CA HIS A 93 -4.24 -8.95 2.99
C HIS A 93 -3.62 -9.24 1.63
N VAL A 94 -4.21 -8.73 0.56
CA VAL A 94 -3.56 -8.65 -0.76
C VAL A 94 -2.80 -7.34 -0.83
N ILE A 95 -1.53 -7.38 -1.23
CA ILE A 95 -0.69 -6.18 -1.32
C ILE A 95 -0.13 -6.11 -2.74
N LEU A 96 -0.40 -5.00 -3.41
CA LEU A 96 0.13 -4.65 -4.72
C LEU A 96 0.98 -3.39 -4.54
N ILE A 97 2.20 -3.42 -5.05
CA ILE A 97 3.15 -2.31 -4.94
C ILE A 97 3.57 -1.92 -6.34
N ASP A 98 3.33 -0.67 -6.70
CA ASP A 98 3.67 -0.13 -8.02
C ASP A 98 5.19 0.12 -8.15
N ASP A 99 5.62 0.39 -9.38
CA ASP A 99 7.00 0.72 -9.73
C ASP A 99 8.05 -0.30 -9.26
N ALA A 100 7.80 -1.59 -9.52
CA ALA A 100 8.73 -2.68 -9.21
C ALA A 100 10.16 -2.42 -9.73
N ARG A 101 10.28 -1.71 -10.86
CA ARG A 101 11.56 -1.27 -11.45
C ARG A 101 12.42 -0.42 -10.52
N LEU A 102 11.84 0.25 -9.51
CA LEU A 102 12.58 1.08 -8.54
C LEU A 102 13.16 0.27 -7.38
N PHE A 103 12.75 -0.99 -7.20
CA PHE A 103 13.23 -1.90 -6.16
C PHE A 103 14.62 -2.44 -6.47
N THR A 104 15.61 -1.55 -6.46
CA THR A 104 17.00 -1.77 -6.86
C THR A 104 17.97 -1.85 -5.69
N GLY A 105 17.54 -1.50 -4.47
CA GLY A 105 18.43 -1.39 -3.29
C GLY A 105 18.99 0.02 -3.07
N HIS A 106 18.51 1.01 -3.81
CA HIS A 106 18.95 2.40 -3.77
C HIS A 106 17.77 3.35 -3.49
N GLU A 107 18.08 4.60 -3.11
CA GLU A 107 17.08 5.67 -2.97
C GLU A 107 15.88 5.30 -2.08
N GLY A 108 16.16 4.61 -0.96
CA GLY A 108 15.13 4.21 0.01
C GLY A 108 14.36 2.93 -0.34
N TYR A 109 14.53 2.38 -1.55
CA TYR A 109 13.93 1.10 -1.93
C TYR A 109 14.85 -0.09 -1.61
N PRO A 110 14.32 -1.20 -1.07
CA PRO A 110 15.06 -2.46 -1.05
C PRO A 110 15.20 -3.02 -2.46
N SER A 111 16.15 -3.92 -2.70
CA SER A 111 16.12 -4.70 -3.94
C SER A 111 14.94 -5.67 -3.93
N VAL A 112 14.43 -6.09 -5.10
CA VAL A 112 13.41 -7.15 -5.18
C VAL A 112 13.87 -8.43 -4.45
N ALA A 113 15.15 -8.77 -4.49
CA ALA A 113 15.69 -9.93 -3.79
C ALA A 113 15.63 -9.74 -2.27
N ASP A 114 16.10 -8.60 -1.76
CA ASP A 114 16.08 -8.30 -0.32
C ASP A 114 14.66 -8.24 0.22
N LEU A 115 13.74 -7.63 -0.54
CA LEU A 115 12.34 -7.57 -0.17
C LEU A 115 11.73 -8.98 -0.07
N ARG A 116 12.03 -9.86 -1.04
CA ARG A 116 11.56 -11.25 -1.03
C ARG A 116 12.02 -11.98 0.23
N GLU A 117 13.30 -11.91 0.55
CA GLU A 117 13.86 -12.54 1.76
C GLU A 117 13.31 -11.93 3.04
N TRP A 118 13.06 -10.61 3.03
CA TRP A 118 12.50 -9.90 4.16
C TRP A 118 11.05 -10.29 4.45
N VAL A 119 10.21 -10.45 3.40
CA VAL A 119 8.82 -10.92 3.50
C VAL A 119 8.79 -12.38 3.96
N ALA A 120 9.54 -13.27 3.30
CA ALA A 120 9.53 -14.70 3.59
C ALA A 120 9.92 -15.02 5.04
N ARG A 121 10.81 -14.23 5.65
CA ARG A 121 11.18 -14.38 7.08
C ARG A 121 10.08 -13.96 8.05
N ARG A 122 9.17 -13.07 7.65
CA ARG A 122 8.15 -12.49 8.53
C ARG A 122 6.79 -13.16 8.38
N ARG A 123 6.41 -13.40 7.13
CA ARG A 123 5.12 -13.96 6.75
C ARG A 123 5.35 -15.02 5.66
N PRO A 124 5.87 -16.20 6.03
CA PRO A 124 6.21 -17.26 5.07
C PRO A 124 4.99 -17.77 4.28
N GLU A 125 3.77 -17.49 4.75
CA GLU A 125 2.53 -17.79 4.05
C GLU A 125 2.26 -16.87 2.85
N TYR A 126 3.04 -15.81 2.63
CA TYR A 126 2.93 -14.96 1.45
C TYR A 126 3.78 -15.46 0.28
N THR A 127 3.16 -15.53 -0.89
CA THR A 127 3.87 -15.65 -2.16
C THR A 127 4.14 -14.26 -2.73
N MET A 128 5.40 -14.00 -3.12
CA MET A 128 5.80 -12.77 -3.81
C MET A 128 6.09 -13.01 -5.29
N THR A 129 5.39 -12.30 -6.16
CA THR A 129 5.63 -12.27 -7.62
C THR A 129 5.87 -10.85 -8.11
N VAL A 130 6.50 -10.72 -9.27
CA VAL A 130 6.69 -9.42 -9.95
C VAL A 130 6.19 -9.59 -11.37
N GLU A 131 5.17 -8.82 -11.75
CA GLU A 131 4.54 -8.91 -13.06
C GLU A 131 3.94 -7.57 -13.47
N GLY A 132 4.28 -7.10 -14.66
CA GLY A 132 3.73 -5.85 -15.21
C GLY A 132 4.15 -4.62 -14.42
N ASP A 133 5.41 -4.59 -13.95
CA ASP A 133 5.98 -3.54 -13.09
C ASP A 133 5.32 -3.40 -11.71
N VAL A 134 4.59 -4.43 -11.27
CA VAL A 134 3.95 -4.48 -9.95
C VAL A 134 4.50 -5.65 -9.14
N ILE A 135 4.92 -5.39 -7.91
CA ILE A 135 5.22 -6.44 -6.92
C ILE A 135 3.91 -6.84 -6.25
N ARG A 136 3.64 -8.15 -6.20
CA ARG A 136 2.40 -8.70 -5.64
C ARG A 136 2.74 -9.61 -4.47
N LEU A 137 2.13 -9.35 -3.32
CA LEU A 137 2.15 -10.22 -2.16
C LEU A 137 0.73 -10.75 -1.97
N VAL A 138 0.58 -12.06 -2.17
CA VAL A 138 -0.71 -12.75 -2.02
C VAL A 138 -0.52 -13.89 -1.04
N GLY A 139 -1.50 -14.03 -0.15
CA GLY A 139 -1.58 -15.18 0.73
C GLY A 139 -1.67 -16.49 -0.04
N THR A 140 -0.84 -17.44 0.32
CA THR A 140 -1.01 -18.82 -0.14
C THR A 140 -2.19 -19.40 0.63
N GLU A 141 -3.23 -19.90 -0.06
CA GLU A 141 -4.23 -20.70 0.63
C GLU A 141 -3.49 -21.89 1.26
N ILE A 142 -3.50 -21.98 2.59
CA ILE A 142 -3.20 -23.25 3.24
C ILE A 142 -4.39 -24.12 2.88
N GLU A 143 -4.18 -25.09 1.99
CA GLU A 143 -5.12 -26.19 1.80
C GLU A 143 -5.48 -26.68 3.20
N SER A 144 -6.71 -26.40 3.62
CA SER A 144 -7.22 -26.92 4.87
C SER A 144 -7.24 -28.43 4.69
N GLU A 145 -6.36 -29.15 5.39
CA GLU A 145 -6.46 -30.60 5.49
C GLU A 145 -7.91 -30.92 5.87
N LYS A 146 -8.63 -31.54 4.93
CA LYS A 146 -9.91 -32.19 5.19
C LYS A 146 -9.67 -33.57 5.76
#